data_AF-A0A1D2WJQ3-F1
#
_entry.id   AF-A0A1D2WJQ3-F1
#
_cell.length_a   1.000
_cell.length_b   1.000
_cell.length_c   1.000
_cell.angle_alpha   90.00
_cell.angle_beta   90.00
_cell.angle_gamma   90.00
#
_symmetry.space_group_name_H-M   'P 1'
#
loop_
_entity.id
_entity.type
_entity.pdbx_description
1 polymer ?
#
loop_
_entity_poly.entity_id
_entity_poly.type
_entity_poly.pdbx_seq_one_letter_code
_entity_poly.pdbx_strand_id
1 'polypeptide(L)'
;MIHTAKMVQKAAEILNINLIFLRQYCPDLNPIGDIWRAIKKITYKTNYNSTKNLINLFKDKFYEIIGLKSFYENWLEQNVINF
;
A
#
# COMPACT_ATOMS: atom_id res chain seq x y z
N MET A 1 5.91 13.31 -7.06
CA MET A 1 5.96 14.79 -6.97
C MET A 1 4.98 15.36 -5.94
N ILE A 2 3.73 14.86 -5.86
CA ILE A 2 2.72 15.34 -4.88
C ILE A 2 3.08 14.96 -3.43
N HIS A 3 3.58 13.74 -3.18
CA HIS A 3 3.90 13.26 -1.83
C HIS A 3 5.00 14.06 -1.09
N THR A 4 5.82 14.81 -1.83
CA THR A 4 6.90 15.64 -1.27
C THR A 4 6.54 17.12 -1.19
N ALA A 5 5.31 17.50 -1.58
CA ALA A 5 4.88 18.89 -1.57
C ALA A 5 4.83 19.44 -0.13
N LYS A 6 5.17 20.73 0.05
CA LYS A 6 5.16 21.40 1.36
C LYS A 6 3.82 21.26 2.09
N MET A 7 2.71 21.30 1.37
CA MET A 7 1.38 21.13 1.95
C MET A 7 1.18 19.74 2.58
N VAL A 8 1.75 18.69 1.96
CA VAL A 8 1.65 17.31 2.48
C VAL A 8 2.52 17.15 3.72
N GLN A 9 3.73 17.72 3.71
CA GLN A 9 4.62 17.71 4.88
C GLN A 9 3.99 18.44 6.07
N LYS A 10 3.40 19.62 5.84
CA LYS A 10 2.70 20.38 6.88
C LYS A 10 1.47 19.63 7.42
N ALA A 11 0.72 18.95 6.56
CA ALA A 11 -0.40 18.13 7.00
C ALA A 11 0.07 16.95 7.87
N ALA A 12 1.19 16.30 7.51
CA ALA A 12 1.77 15.23 8.30
C ALA A 12 2.21 15.72 9.69
N GLU A 13 2.86 16.88 9.77
CA GLU A 13 3.25 17.53 11.03
C GLU A 13 2.02 17.82 11.92
N ILE A 14 0.97 18.45 11.38
CA ILE A 14 -0.26 18.77 12.11
C ILE A 14 -0.95 17.51 12.64
N LEU A 15 -0.93 16.42 11.86
CA LEU A 15 -1.56 15.14 12.20
C LEU A 15 -0.66 14.21 13.03
N ASN A 16 0.54 14.66 13.41
CA ASN A 16 1.54 13.86 14.12
C ASN A 16 1.89 12.53 13.39
N ILE A 17 1.97 12.59 12.05
CA ILE A 17 2.35 11.47 11.20
C ILE A 17 3.85 11.51 10.97
N ASN A 18 4.54 10.44 11.38
CA ASN A 18 5.96 10.28 11.07
C ASN A 18 6.16 9.85 9.61
N LEU A 19 6.89 10.65 8.83
CA LEU A 19 7.21 10.34 7.43
C LEU A 19 8.51 9.54 7.36
N ILE A 20 8.41 8.29 6.92
CA ILE A 20 9.57 7.42 6.72
C ILE A 20 10.20 7.70 5.35
N PHE A 21 11.53 7.80 5.31
CA PHE A 21 12.25 7.95 4.05
C PHE A 21 12.16 6.66 3.23
N LEU A 22 11.63 6.78 2.00
CA LEU A 22 11.65 5.71 1.00
C LEU A 22 12.56 6.11 -0.15
N ARG A 23 13.54 5.24 -0.48
CA ARG A 23 14.47 5.48 -1.58
C ARG A 23 13.73 5.56 -2.92
N GLN A 24 14.09 6.52 -3.77
CA GLN A 24 13.53 6.64 -5.11
C GLN A 24 13.82 5.40 -5.96
N TYR A 25 12.90 5.08 -6.88
CA TYR A 25 12.99 3.93 -7.79
C TYR A 25 13.13 2.57 -7.12
N CYS A 26 12.80 2.46 -5.83
CA CYS A 26 12.77 1.20 -5.08
C CYS A 26 11.32 0.80 -4.75
N PRO A 27 10.48 0.47 -5.76
CA PRO A 27 9.09 0.10 -5.53
C PRO A 27 8.98 -1.17 -4.69
N ASP A 28 9.97 -2.05 -4.75
CA ASP A 28 10.04 -3.29 -3.98
C ASP A 28 10.18 -3.06 -2.47
N LEU A 29 10.58 -1.83 -2.06
CA LEU A 29 10.64 -1.43 -0.66
C LEU A 29 9.31 -0.87 -0.13
N ASN A 30 8.22 -0.90 -0.90
CA ASN A 30 6.91 -0.44 -0.42
C ASN A 30 5.95 -1.63 -0.26
N PRO A 31 5.52 -1.98 0.97
CA PRO A 31 4.70 -3.17 1.21
C PRO A 31 3.36 -3.16 0.49
N ILE A 32 2.83 -1.98 0.11
CA ILE A 32 1.57 -1.89 -0.66
C ILE A 32 1.70 -2.55 -2.04
N GLY A 33 2.90 -2.62 -2.62
CA GLY A 33 3.16 -3.26 -3.91
C GLY A 33 2.82 -4.76 -3.90
N ASP A 34 3.08 -5.42 -2.78
CA ASP A 34 2.80 -6.85 -2.59
C ASP A 34 1.30 -7.11 -2.50
N ILE A 35 0.58 -6.20 -1.83
CA ILE A 35 -0.89 -6.21 -1.76
C ILE A 35 -1.47 -6.04 -3.17
N TRP A 36 -0.97 -5.09 -3.97
CA TRP A 36 -1.40 -4.92 -5.36
C TRP A 36 -1.14 -6.17 -6.20
N ARG A 37 0.03 -6.79 -6.06
CA ARG A 37 0.38 -8.03 -6.77
C ARG A 37 -0.57 -9.17 -6.40
N ALA A 38 -0.90 -9.33 -5.12
CA ALA A 38 -1.83 -10.34 -4.64
C ALA A 38 -3.25 -10.13 -5.20
N ILE A 39 -3.80 -8.91 -5.09
CA ILE A 39 -5.14 -8.59 -5.59
C ILE A 39 -5.19 -8.76 -7.11
N LYS A 40 -4.17 -8.28 -7.83
CA LYS A 40 -4.06 -8.43 -9.28
C LYS A 40 -4.14 -9.91 -9.67
N LYS A 41 -3.39 -10.80 -9.00
CA LYS A 41 -3.46 -12.24 -9.28
C LYS A 41 -4.86 -12.84 -9.10
N ILE A 42 -5.65 -12.33 -8.16
CA ILE A 42 -7.04 -12.77 -7.92
C ILE A 42 -7.97 -12.21 -9.00
N THR A 43 -7.86 -10.92 -9.32
CA THR A 43 -8.75 -10.28 -10.30
C THR A 43 -8.54 -10.83 -11.72
N TYR A 44 -7.29 -11.16 -12.11
CA TYR A 44 -7.02 -11.82 -13.40
C TYR A 44 -7.64 -13.21 -13.54
N LYS A 45 -7.91 -13.90 -12.43
CA LYS A 45 -8.48 -15.26 -12.43
C LYS A 45 -10.00 -15.26 -12.24
N THR A 46 -10.60 -14.11 -12.01
CA THR A 46 -12.01 -13.96 -11.68
C THR A 46 -12.74 -13.36 -12.87
N ASN A 47 -13.84 -13.97 -13.29
CA ASN A 47 -14.68 -13.37 -14.33
C ASN A 47 -15.48 -12.20 -13.75
N TYR A 48 -15.46 -11.06 -14.44
CA TYR A 48 -16.26 -9.89 -14.12
C TYR A 48 -16.84 -9.32 -15.41
N ASN A 49 -18.11 -8.92 -15.37
CA ASN A 49 -18.85 -8.50 -16.56
C ASN A 49 -19.06 -6.99 -16.61
N SER A 50 -18.48 -6.24 -15.67
CA SER A 50 -18.53 -4.79 -15.65
C SER A 50 -17.39 -4.20 -14.83
N THR A 51 -17.06 -2.94 -15.10
CA THR A 51 -16.13 -2.16 -14.28
C THR A 51 -16.59 -2.06 -12.82
N LYS A 52 -17.91 -1.97 -12.58
CA LYS A 52 -18.48 -1.95 -11.22
C LYS A 52 -18.17 -3.24 -10.47
N ASN A 53 -18.32 -4.39 -11.13
CA ASN A 53 -18.00 -5.69 -10.53
C ASN A 53 -16.51 -5.79 -10.21
N LEU A 54 -15.64 -5.31 -11.11
CA LEU A 54 -14.19 -5.29 -10.86
C LEU A 54 -13.82 -4.39 -9.68
N ILE A 55 -14.42 -3.20 -9.57
CA ILE A 55 -14.19 -2.27 -8.46
C ILE A 55 -14.63 -2.91 -7.13
N ASN A 56 -15.79 -3.57 -7.10
CA ASN A 56 -16.27 -4.26 -5.91
C ASN A 56 -15.36 -5.43 -5.53
N LEU A 57 -15.00 -6.28 -6.49
CA LEU A 57 -14.06 -7.39 -6.28
C LEU A 57 -12.73 -6.88 -5.70
N PHE A 58 -12.19 -5.80 -6.25
CA PHE A 58 -10.96 -5.20 -5.76
C PHE A 58 -11.11 -4.70 -4.32
N LYS A 59 -12.19 -3.99 -4.00
CA LYS A 59 -12.46 -3.48 -2.64
C LYS A 59 -12.56 -4.62 -1.64
N ASP A 60 -13.35 -5.65 -1.96
CA ASP A 60 -13.56 -6.80 -1.10
C ASP A 60 -12.23 -7.49 -0.79
N LYS A 61 -11.42 -7.75 -1.85
CA LYS A 61 -10.10 -8.37 -1.68
C LYS A 61 -9.08 -7.47 -1.00
N PHE A 62 -9.13 -6.16 -1.21
CA PHE A 62 -8.27 -5.23 -0.49
C PHE A 62 -8.54 -5.28 1.01
N TYR A 63 -9.80 -5.13 1.43
CA TYR A 63 -10.15 -5.15 2.85
C TYR A 63 -9.95 -6.52 3.50
N GLU A 64 -10.05 -7.62 2.75
CA GLU A 64 -9.71 -8.96 3.22
C GLU A 64 -8.23 -9.10 3.60
N ILE A 65 -7.31 -8.46 2.86
CA ILE A 65 -5.88 -8.77 2.97
C ILE A 65 -5.00 -7.63 3.52
N ILE A 66 -5.44 -6.38 3.47
CA ILE A 66 -4.63 -5.19 3.87
C ILE A 66 -4.08 -5.28 5.31
N GLY A 67 -4.80 -5.96 6.21
CA GLY A 67 -4.41 -6.11 7.61
C GLY A 67 -3.51 -7.32 7.89
N LEU A 68 -3.24 -8.18 6.91
CA LEU A 68 -2.44 -9.38 7.13
C LEU A 68 -0.97 -9.02 7.38
N LYS A 69 -0.49 -9.40 8.57
CA LYS A 69 0.90 -9.14 9.02
C LYS A 69 1.95 -9.60 8.02
N SER A 70 1.70 -10.69 7.31
CA SER A 70 2.60 -11.25 6.29
C SER A 70 3.00 -10.26 5.19
N PHE A 71 2.25 -9.18 4.97
CA PHE A 71 2.60 -8.13 4.01
C PHE A 71 3.52 -7.05 4.54
N TYR A 72 3.62 -6.84 5.87
CA TYR A 72 4.31 -5.67 6.42
C TYR A 72 5.22 -5.96 7.61
N GLU A 73 5.11 -7.10 8.29
CA GLU A 73 5.87 -7.40 9.50
C GLU A 73 7.39 -7.39 9.25
N ASN A 74 7.85 -8.17 8.26
CA ASN A 74 9.27 -8.14 7.83
C ASN A 74 9.72 -6.75 7.39
N TRP A 75 8.82 -5.99 6.74
CA TRP A 75 9.15 -4.64 6.29
C TRP A 75 9.35 -3.68 7.47
N LEU A 76 8.48 -3.74 8.48
CA LEU A 76 8.59 -2.94 9.71
C LEU A 76 9.87 -3.24 10.46
N GLU A 77 10.23 -4.52 10.60
CA GLU A 77 11.49 -4.92 11.25
C GLU A 77 12.71 -4.34 10.52
N GLN A 78 12.74 -4.41 9.20
CA GLN A 78 13.89 -3.95 8.42
C GLN A 78 13.98 -2.42 8.29
N ASN A 79 12.85 -1.70 8.32
CA ASN A 79 12.80 -0.29 7.91
C ASN A 79 12.28 0.67 8.99
N VAL A 80 11.73 0.19 10.12
CA VAL A 80 11.10 1.04 11.13
C VAL A 80 11.60 0.76 12.54
N ILE A 81 11.66 -0.51 12.97
CA ILE A 81 11.99 -0.87 14.36
C ILE A 81 13.48 -0.68 14.67
N ASN A 82 14.34 -0.74 13.65
CA ASN A 82 15.80 -0.60 13.78
C ASN A 82 16.30 0.84 13.57
N PHE A 83 15.42 1.85 13.62
CA PHE A 83 15.75 3.28 13.55
C PHE A 83 15.60 4.00 14.89
#